data_AF-A0A381UW11-F1
#
_entry.id   AF-A0A381UW11-F1
#
_cell.length_a   1.000
_cell.length_b   1.000
_cell.length_c   1.000
_cell.angle_alpha   90.00
_cell.angle_beta   90.00
_cell.angle_gamma   90.00
#
_symmetry.space_group_name_H-M   'P 1'
#
loop_
_entity.id
_entity.type
_entity.pdbx_description
1 polymer ?
#
loop_
_entity_poly.entity_id
_entity_poly.type
_entity_poly.pdbx_seq_one_letter_code
_entity_poly.pdbx_strand_id
1 'polypeptide(L)'
;MFKSIYQTLLIVSVAVGLFQSEPSSAHSLESIISGEHRSDANKARDPYRHPLQTLEFFGLQEDLTVVEIWPSGGWYAEIIAPY
;
A
#
# COMPACT_ATOMS: atom_id res chain seq x y z
N MET A 1 31.25 -16.69 -30.40
CA MET A 1 29.82 -16.48 -30.73
C MET A 1 28.90 -16.68 -29.52
N PHE A 2 29.03 -17.78 -28.76
CA PHE A 2 28.16 -18.06 -27.60
C PHE A 2 28.29 -17.10 -26.40
N LYS A 3 29.48 -16.58 -26.08
CA LYS A 3 29.66 -15.59 -24.99
C LYS A 3 28.88 -14.29 -25.20
N SER A 4 28.74 -13.84 -26.45
CA SER A 4 27.99 -12.61 -26.80
C SER A 4 26.48 -12.78 -26.55
N ILE A 5 25.96 -14.00 -26.74
CA ILE A 5 24.56 -14.33 -26.50
C ILE A 5 24.23 -14.30 -25.00
N TYR A 6 25.08 -14.89 -24.15
CA TYR A 6 24.90 -14.85 -22.69
C TYR A 6 25.04 -13.43 -22.12
N GLN A 7 25.95 -12.64 -22.66
CA GLN A 7 26.18 -11.26 -22.20
C GLN A 7 25.02 -10.33 -22.62
N THR A 8 24.43 -10.57 -23.79
CA THR A 8 23.22 -9.86 -24.24
C THR A 8 21.99 -10.26 -23.41
N LEU A 9 21.82 -11.54 -23.09
CA LEU A 9 20.74 -12.04 -22.22
C LEU A 9 20.83 -11.49 -20.78
N LEU A 10 22.04 -11.35 -20.24
CA LEU A 10 22.28 -10.75 -18.92
C LEU A 10 21.96 -9.25 -18.90
N ILE A 11 22.31 -8.51 -19.96
CA ILE A 11 22.02 -7.08 -20.06
C ILE A 11 20.50 -6.82 -20.19
N VAL A 12 19.78 -7.67 -20.93
CA VAL A 12 18.31 -7.58 -21.06
C VAL A 12 17.60 -7.85 -19.72
N SER A 13 18.08 -8.82 -18.93
CA SER A 13 17.46 -9.14 -17.63
C SER A 13 17.71 -8.06 -16.56
N VAL A 14 18.88 -7.40 -16.58
CA VAL A 14 19.14 -6.23 -15.72
C VAL A 14 18.32 -5.02 -16.14
N ALA A 15 18.13 -4.76 -17.43
CA ALA A 15 17.35 -3.63 -17.92
C ALA A 15 15.85 -3.72 -17.57
N VAL A 16 15.29 -4.94 -17.53
CA VAL A 16 13.88 -5.17 -17.15
C VAL A 16 13.67 -4.96 -15.64
N GLY A 17 14.63 -5.33 -14.79
CA GLY A 17 14.53 -5.17 -13.33
C GLY A 17 14.60 -3.71 -12.85
N LEU A 18 15.12 -2.79 -13.67
CA LEU A 18 15.24 -1.36 -13.33
C LEU A 18 13.96 -0.55 -13.62
N PHE A 19 12.94 -1.15 -14.24
CA PHE A 19 11.69 -0.49 -14.65
C PHE A 19 10.45 -0.97 -13.88
N GLN A 20 10.61 -1.63 -12.72
CA GLN A 20 9.49 -1.92 -11.84
C GLN A 20 9.25 -0.74 -10.88
N SER A 21 8.84 0.41 -11.44
CA SER A 21 8.01 1.32 -10.67
C SER A 21 6.59 0.78 -10.77
N GLU A 22 6.18 -0.06 -9.82
CA GLU A 22 4.75 -0.32 -9.64
C GLU A 22 4.08 1.07 -9.52
N PRO A 23 3.14 1.42 -10.41
CA PRO A 23 2.38 2.63 -10.19
C PRO A 23 1.79 2.49 -8.80
N SER A 24 2.04 3.46 -7.92
CA SER A 24 1.23 3.71 -6.73
C SER A 24 -0.15 4.07 -7.26
N SER A 25 -0.89 3.07 -7.73
CA SER A 25 -2.28 3.19 -8.06
C SER A 25 -2.88 3.75 -6.79
N ALA A 26 -3.50 4.93 -6.87
CA ALA A 26 -4.26 5.49 -5.76
C ALA A 26 -5.11 4.35 -5.19
N HIS A 27 -4.68 3.80 -4.06
CA HIS A 27 -5.30 2.62 -3.51
C HIS A 27 -6.59 3.16 -2.92
N SER A 28 -7.73 2.81 -3.52
CA SER A 28 -9.01 3.22 -2.95
C SER A 28 -9.02 2.82 -1.47
N LEU A 29 -9.68 3.61 -0.63
CA LEU A 29 -9.67 3.38 0.80
C LEU A 29 -10.16 1.96 1.14
N GLU A 30 -11.12 1.43 0.37
CA GLU A 30 -11.58 0.04 0.45
C GLU A 30 -10.47 -0.98 0.15
N SER A 31 -9.69 -0.74 -0.90
CA SER A 31 -8.59 -1.62 -1.28
C SER A 31 -7.53 -1.69 -0.16
N ILE A 32 -7.21 -0.56 0.47
CA ILE A 32 -6.28 -0.49 1.60
C ILE A 32 -6.86 -1.19 2.83
N ILE A 33 -8.13 -0.95 3.15
CA ILE A 33 -8.81 -1.59 4.29
C ILE A 33 -8.77 -3.12 4.15
N SER A 34 -8.95 -3.64 2.93
CA SER A 34 -8.83 -5.07 2.61
C SER A 34 -7.40 -5.59 2.40
N GLY A 35 -6.40 -4.71 2.45
CA GLY A 35 -5.02 -5.00 2.04
C GLY A 35 -4.34 -6.08 2.90
N GLU A 36 -3.46 -6.87 2.26
CA GLU A 36 -2.73 -7.95 2.93
C GLU A 36 -1.71 -7.45 3.97
N HIS A 37 -1.27 -6.19 3.86
CA HIS A 37 -0.32 -5.57 4.80
C HIS A 37 -0.90 -5.33 6.20
N ARG A 38 -2.24 -5.28 6.32
CA ARG A 38 -2.92 -5.08 7.61
C ARG A 38 -2.92 -6.36 8.44
N SER A 39 -2.69 -6.24 9.74
CA SER A 39 -2.74 -7.39 10.65
C SER A 39 -4.15 -7.96 10.77
N ASP A 40 -4.26 -9.29 10.90
CA ASP A 40 -5.55 -9.97 11.07
C ASP A 40 -6.32 -9.49 12.32
N ALA A 41 -5.59 -9.18 13.39
CA ALA A 41 -6.17 -8.64 14.62
C ALA A 41 -6.80 -7.25 14.40
N ASN A 42 -6.23 -6.43 13.52
CA ASN A 42 -6.81 -5.13 13.17
C ASN A 42 -8.01 -5.30 12.25
N LYS A 43 -7.92 -6.14 11.21
CA LYS A 43 -9.06 -6.45 10.32
C LYS A 43 -10.28 -6.97 11.07
N ALA A 44 -10.07 -7.82 12.09
CA ALA A 44 -11.15 -8.37 12.91
C ALA A 44 -11.99 -7.30 13.66
N ARG A 45 -11.49 -6.08 13.78
CA ARG A 45 -12.17 -4.97 14.49
C ARG A 45 -12.99 -4.09 13.55
N ASP A 46 -12.78 -4.19 12.24
CA ASP A 46 -13.43 -3.37 11.21
C ASP A 46 -14.97 -3.43 11.25
N PRO A 47 -15.62 -4.60 11.49
CA PRO A 47 -17.07 -4.67 11.59
C PRO A 47 -17.68 -3.81 12.71
N TYR A 48 -16.91 -3.49 13.75
CA TYR A 48 -17.35 -2.67 14.89
C TYR A 48 -16.89 -1.22 14.79
N ARG A 49 -15.90 -0.94 13.94
CA ARG A 49 -15.26 0.37 13.83
C ARG A 49 -15.58 1.10 12.54
N HIS A 50 -16.09 0.41 11.52
CA HIS A 50 -16.55 0.98 10.25
C HIS A 50 -15.51 1.96 9.66
N PRO A 51 -14.28 1.50 9.34
CA PRO A 51 -13.17 2.37 8.93
C PRO A 51 -13.53 3.25 7.73
N LEU A 52 -14.11 2.65 6.69
CA LEU A 52 -14.46 3.34 5.46
C LEU A 52 -15.39 4.52 5.74
N GLN A 53 -16.54 4.24 6.36
CA GLN A 53 -17.56 5.24 6.65
C GLN A 53 -17.03 6.33 7.58
N THR A 54 -16.18 5.95 8.54
CA THR A 54 -15.61 6.91 9.49
C THR A 54 -14.64 7.86 8.80
N LEU A 55 -13.72 7.35 7.97
CA LEU A 55 -12.73 8.17 7.27
C LEU A 55 -13.37 9.01 6.15
N GLU A 56 -14.41 8.50 5.48
CA GLU A 56 -15.25 9.27 4.57
C GLU A 56 -15.98 10.41 5.31
N PHE A 57 -16.55 10.13 6.49
CA PHE A 57 -17.20 11.15 7.31
C PHE A 57 -16.24 12.27 7.72
N PHE A 58 -14.99 11.93 8.05
CA PHE A 58 -13.95 12.91 8.35
C PHE A 58 -13.38 13.60 7.12
N GLY A 59 -13.73 13.15 5.91
CA GLY A 59 -13.29 13.75 4.65
C GLY A 59 -11.79 13.56 4.39
N LEU A 60 -11.25 12.39 4.75
CA LEU A 60 -9.86 12.02 4.45
C LEU A 60 -9.60 12.14 2.94
N GLN A 61 -8.47 12.75 2.57
CA GLN A 61 -8.00 12.93 1.20
C GLN A 61 -6.51 12.60 1.13
N GLU A 62 -6.03 12.15 -0.03
CA GLU A 62 -4.66 11.67 -0.28
C GLU A 62 -3.58 12.74 -0.02
N ASP A 63 -3.91 14.03 -0.09
CA ASP A 63 -2.97 15.14 0.09
C ASP A 63 -2.95 15.73 1.51
N LEU A 64 -3.71 15.16 2.45
CA LEU A 64 -3.75 15.63 3.82
C LEU A 64 -2.54 15.16 4.63
N THR A 65 -1.99 16.06 5.45
CA THR A 65 -1.08 15.67 6.53
C THR A 65 -1.89 15.29 7.77
N VAL A 66 -1.91 14.01 8.11
CA VAL A 66 -2.72 13.47 9.22
C VAL A 66 -1.82 13.08 10.40
N VAL A 67 -2.28 13.38 11.63
CA VAL A 67 -1.65 12.94 12.87
C VAL A 67 -2.63 12.07 13.66
N GLU A 68 -2.24 10.84 13.95
CA GLU A 68 -2.97 9.96 14.86
C GLU A 68 -2.50 10.19 16.30
N ILE A 69 -3.36 10.78 17.14
CA ILE A 69 -3.00 11.16 18.52
C ILE A 69 -2.84 9.91 19.43
N TRP A 70 -3.61 8.86 19.18
CA TRP A 70 -3.60 7.61 19.97
C TRP A 70 -3.51 6.37 19.08
N PRO A 71 -2.32 6.05 18.55
CA PRO A 71 -2.18 4.97 17.56
C PRO A 71 -2.43 3.58 18.13
N SER A 72 -2.17 3.36 19.42
CA SER A 72 -2.28 2.03 20.06
C SER A 72 -1.63 0.96 19.16
N GLY A 73 -2.32 -0.15 18.85
CA GLY A 73 -1.85 -1.18 17.91
C GLY A 73 -1.88 -0.81 16.42
N GLY A 74 -1.86 0.49 16.06
CA GLY A 74 -1.71 0.96 14.69
C GLY A 74 -2.93 0.77 13.77
N TRP A 75 -4.13 0.67 14.33
CA TRP A 75 -5.31 0.27 13.55
C TRP A 75 -5.65 1.22 12.41
N TYR A 76 -5.62 2.54 12.67
CA TYR A 76 -5.80 3.55 11.62
C TYR A 76 -4.50 3.80 10.86
N ALA A 77 -3.33 3.80 11.52
CA ALA A 77 -2.04 3.95 10.85
C ALA A 77 -1.85 2.98 9.67
N GLU A 78 -2.26 1.71 9.81
CA GLU A 78 -2.21 0.71 8.73
C GLU A 78 -3.11 1.05 7.53
N ILE A 79 -4.11 1.92 7.70
CA ILE A 79 -5.02 2.41 6.65
C ILE A 79 -4.56 3.76 6.11
N ILE A 80 -4.21 4.70 6.99
CA ILE A 80 -3.90 6.09 6.62
C ILE A 80 -2.51 6.23 6.02
N ALA A 81 -1.51 5.49 6.51
CA ALA A 81 -0.13 5.64 6.00
C ALA A 81 0.04 5.29 4.51
N PRO A 82 -0.65 4.27 3.94
CA PRO A 82 -0.60 3.99 2.50
C PRO A 82 -1.68 4.67 1.66
N TYR A 83 -2.56 5.49 2.26
CA TYR A 83 -3.57 6.29 1.55
C TYR A 83 -3.00 7.65 1.19
#